data_AF-A0A6J4KTN5-F1
#
_entry.id   AF-A0A6J4KTN5-F1
#
_cell.length_a   1.000
_cell.length_b   1.000
_cell.length_c   1.000
_cell.angle_alpha   90.00
_cell.angle_beta   90.00
_cell.angle_gamma   90.00
#
_symmetry.space_group_name_H-M   'P 1'
#
loop_
_entity.id
_entity.type
_entity.pdbx_description
1 polymer ?
#
loop_
_entity_poly.entity_id
_entity_poly.type
_entity_poly.pdbx_seq_one_letter_code
_entity_poly.pdbx_strand_id
1 'polypeptide(L)' 'MDLARILRQNGCTVVRAGKGSHEIWFSPIAGRHVTVPRSTLSQHTANEVLKQAGVTKAF' A
#
# COMPACT_ATOMS: atom_id res chain seq x y z
N MET A 1 1.49 11.39 7.72
CA MET A 1 2.30 10.20 7.36
C MET A 1 1.52 9.43 6.32
N ASP A 2 1.84 9.60 5.05
CA ASP A 2 1.05 9.04 3.94
C ASP A 2 1.60 7.67 3.55
N LEU A 3 0.84 6.60 3.80
CA LEU A 3 1.14 5.23 3.37
C LEU A 3 1.49 5.16 1.87
N ALA A 4 0.76 5.92 1.04
CA ALA A 4 1.01 6.04 -0.38
C ALA A 4 2.42 6.58 -0.71
N ARG A 5 2.98 7.48 0.11
CA ARG A 5 4.34 7.99 -0.07
C ARG A 5 5.38 6.90 0.17
N ILE A 6 5.23 6.12 1.23
CA ILE A 6 6.13 5.00 1.57
C ILE A 6 6.08 3.95 0.47
N LEU A 7 4.89 3.60 0.00
CA LEU A 7 4.71 2.64 -1.11
C LEU A 7 5.41 3.11 -2.38
N ARG A 8 5.25 4.39 -2.77
CA ARG A 8 5.94 4.96 -3.94
C ARG A 8 7.46 4.95 -3.79
N GLN A 9 7.98 5.28 -2.60
CA GLN A 9 9.42 5.22 -2.32
C GLN A 9 9.99 3.80 -2.46
N ASN A 10 9.16 2.78 -2.19
CA ASN A 10 9.49 1.37 -2.35
C ASN A 10 9.20 0.84 -3.77
N GLY A 11 8.94 1.72 -4.74
CA GLY A 11 8.67 1.35 -6.14
C GLY A 11 7.28 0.76 -6.39
N CYS A 12 6.37 0.79 -5.42
CA CYS A 12 4.99 0.36 -5.63
C CYS A 12 4.24 1.40 -6.45
N THR A 13 3.37 0.93 -7.36
CA THR A 13 2.64 1.79 -8.30
C THR A 13 1.14 1.56 -8.21
N VAL A 14 0.34 2.62 -8.42
CA VAL A 14 -1.11 2.49 -8.55
C VAL A 14 -1.43 1.82 -9.88
N VAL A 15 -2.13 0.70 -9.84
CA VAL A 15 -2.63 0.01 -11.04
C VAL A 15 -4.00 0.55 -11.42
N ARG A 16 -4.90 0.65 -10.45
CA ARG A 16 -6.27 1.15 -10.66
C ARG A 16 -6.92 1.58 -9.36
N ALA A 17 -7.93 2.45 -9.45
CA ALA A 17 -8.85 2.67 -8.36
C ALA A 17 -9.75 1.42 -8.19
N GLY A 18 -9.91 0.96 -6.95
CA GLY A 18 -10.90 -0.04 -6.58
C GLY A 18 -12.29 0.59 -6.38
N LYS A 19 -13.26 -0.21 -5.95
CA LYS A 19 -14.61 0.27 -5.65
C LYS A 19 -14.56 1.21 -4.42
N GLY A 20 -14.95 2.47 -4.60
CA GLY A 20 -15.04 3.48 -3.54
C GLY A 20 -13.70 4.11 -3.17
N SER A 21 -13.31 4.00 -1.90
CA SER A 21 -12.12 4.64 -1.30
C SER A 21 -10.88 3.73 -1.27
N HIS A 22 -10.86 2.65 -2.06
CA HIS A 22 -9.72 1.74 -2.15
C HIS A 22 -8.99 1.92 -3.49
N GLU A 23 -7.69 1.70 -3.48
CA GLU A 23 -6.83 1.67 -4.66
C GLU A 23 -6.12 0.32 -4.71
N ILE A 24 -5.91 -0.20 -5.91
CA ILE A 24 -5.09 -1.39 -6.13
C ILE A 24 -3.72 -0.92 -6.58
N TRP A 25 -2.70 -1.34 -5.83
CA TRP A 25 -1.31 -1.04 -6.06
C TRP A 25 -0.56 -2.32 -6.42
N PHE A 26 0.41 -2.23 -7.31
CA PHE A 26 1.33 -3.32 -7.60
C PHE A 26 2.60 -3.14 -6.77
N SER A 27 2.98 -4.17 -6.02
CA SER A 27 4.27 -4.23 -5.34
C SER A 27 5.26 -5.05 -6.19
N PRO A 28 6.34 -4.44 -6.68
CA PRO A 28 7.42 -5.19 -7.31
C PRO A 28 8.23 -6.01 -6.30
N ILE A 29 8.21 -5.64 -5.01
CA ILE A 29 8.95 -6.34 -3.95
C ILE A 29 8.33 -7.70 -3.66
N ALA A 30 7.00 -7.75 -3.55
CA ALA A 30 6.25 -8.98 -3.30
C ALA A 30 5.74 -9.65 -4.59
N GLY A 31 5.93 -9.01 -5.76
CA GLY A 31 5.44 -9.51 -7.04
C GLY A 31 3.92 -9.65 -7.13
N ARG A 32 3.15 -8.88 -6.34
CA ARG A 32 1.70 -9.02 -6.24
C ARG A 32 0.98 -7.69 -6.10
N HIS A 33 -0.33 -7.72 -6.39
CA HIS A 33 -1.22 -6.61 -6.15
C HIS A 33 -1.65 -6.53 -4.68
N VAL A 34 -1.72 -5.32 -4.13
CA VAL A 34 -2.15 -5.02 -2.78
C VAL A 34 -3.25 -3.96 -2.80
N THR A 35 -4.22 -4.08 -1.90
CA THR A 35 -5.32 -3.12 -1.79
C THR A 35 -4.97 -2.10 -0.72
N VAL A 36 -4.92 -0.83 -1.12
CA VAL A 36 -4.54 0.29 -0.26
C VAL A 36 -5.76 1.18 -0.05
N PRO A 37 -6.22 1.41 1.19
CA PRO A 37 -7.27 2.38 1.45
C PRO A 37 -6.72 3.80 1.28
N ARG A 38 -7.44 4.64 0.54
CA ARG A 38 -7.09 6.04 0.26
C ARG A 38 -7.08 6.89 1.53
N SER A 39 -7.96 6.57 2.50
CA SER A 39 -7.96 7.15 3.84
C SER A 39 -7.42 6.12 4.84
N THR A 40 -6.13 6.19 5.14
CA THR A 40 -5.52 5.32 6.15
C THR A 40 -5.90 5.82 7.55
N LEU A 41 -6.95 5.27 8.14
CA LEU A 41 -7.49 5.72 9.44
C LEU A 41 -6.80 5.06 10.65
N SER A 42 -5.98 4.02 10.45
CA SER A 42 -5.27 3.34 11.54
C SER A 42 -3.88 2.87 11.11
N GLN A 43 -2.90 3.01 12.01
CA GLN A 43 -1.54 2.51 11.84
C GLN A 43 -1.52 0.99 11.61
N HIS A 44 -2.48 0.26 12.17
CA HIS A 44 -2.58 -1.19 11.99
C HIS A 44 -2.83 -1.55 10.52
N THR A 45 -3.78 -0.87 9.87
CA THR A 45 -4.08 -1.07 8.45
C THR A 45 -2.88 -0.70 7.57
N ALA A 46 -2.16 0.37 7.92
CA ALA A 46 -0.95 0.77 7.21
C ALA A 46 0.12 -0.34 7.28
N ASN A 47 0.36 -0.89 8.47
CA ASN A 47 1.35 -1.94 8.69
C ASN A 47 0.98 -3.24 7.96
N GLU A 48 -0.30 -3.62 7.96
CA GLU A 48 -0.76 -4.80 7.21
C GLU A 48 -0.58 -4.60 5.70
N VAL A 49 -0.88 -3.41 5.16
CA VAL A 49 -0.62 -3.10 3.73
C VAL A 49 0.87 -3.16 3.41
N LEU A 50 1.74 -2.60 4.26
CA LEU A 50 3.20 -2.66 4.06
C LEU A 50 3.71 -4.11 4.08
N LYS A 51 3.24 -4.92 5.04
CA LYS A 51 3.53 -6.34 5.14
C LYS A 51 3.05 -7.09 3.89
N GLN A 52 1.85 -6.78 3.40
CA GLN A 52 1.33 -7.35 2.16
C GLN A 52 2.17 -6.93 0.95
N ALA A 53 2.64 -5.69 0.91
CA ALA A 53 3.52 -5.18 -0.14
C ALA A 53 4.96 -5.74 -0.04
N GLY A 54 5.29 -6.50 0.99
CA GLY A 54 6.66 -7.02 1.22
C GLY A 54 7.63 -5.96 1.75
N VAL A 55 7.13 -4.81 2.18
CA VAL A 55 7.93 -3.76 2.83
C VAL A 55 8.14 -4.16 4.28
N THR A 56 9.33 -4.67 4.60
CA THR A 56 9.60 -5.40 5.85
C THR A 56 9.44 -4.58 7.12
N LYS A 57 9.52 -3.25 7.06
CA LYS A 57 9.17 -2.37 8.19
C LYS A 57 9.27 -0.91 7.74
N ALA A 58 8.23 -0.11 7.95
CA ALA A 58 8.35 1.35 7.87
C ALA A 58 7.90 2.06 9.16
N PHE A 59 7.44 1.31 10.18
CA PHE A 59 6.99 1.81 11.48
C PHE A 59 7.39 0.88 12.62
#